data_AF-A0A2A5BG74-F1
#
_entry.id   AF-A0A2A5BG74-F1
#
_cell.length_a   1.000
_cell.length_b   1.000
_cell.length_c   1.000
_cell.angle_alpha   90.00
_cell.angle_beta   90.00
_cell.angle_gamma   90.00
#
_symmetry.space_group_name_H-M   'P 1'
#
loop_
_entity.id
_entity.type
_entity.pdbx_description
1 polymer ?
#
loop_
_entity_poly.entity_id
_entity_poly.type
_entity_poly.pdbx_seq_one_letter_code
_entity_poly.pdbx_strand_id
1 'polypeptide(L)'
;MDFAEKHVLKHLHSCKFSSIEYEPNGNVPPDFLVNGKIAIEVRRLNQNHFTRDGVKGLEETAIPLWQKVKRLVENFSQPLNGESWFVYFSFSRPVSNWKNLKPLLQKALKQFSETENKKPTVLISKGGLELEVFAKASKSHSTMLLMGAYSDEQSGGLLIAEMEKNITHCIEEKTSKISAFKSNYDEWWLVLVDHIGHGLDAFDRKQFHEHVSIDHSWDRVIIIDPLDENNWFEMK
;
A
#
# COMPACT_ATOMS: atom_id res chain seq x y z
N MET A 1 15.62 3.63 12.10
CA MET A 1 15.08 2.33 11.67
C MET A 1 13.58 2.35 11.52
N ASP A 2 13.11 2.24 10.29
CA ASP A 2 11.69 2.16 9.95
C ASP A 2 11.09 0.75 10.22
N PHE A 3 9.83 0.53 9.84
CA PHE A 3 9.17 -0.77 10.08
C PHE A 3 9.73 -1.89 9.19
N ALA A 4 10.06 -1.60 7.93
CA ALA A 4 10.57 -2.59 6.99
C ALA A 4 11.98 -3.02 7.40
N GLU A 5 12.85 -2.08 7.75
CA GLU A 5 14.21 -2.37 8.24
C GLU A 5 14.18 -3.18 9.55
N LYS A 6 13.27 -2.87 10.48
CA LYS A 6 13.08 -3.68 11.70
C LYS A 6 12.68 -5.11 11.38
N HIS A 7 11.82 -5.29 10.37
CA HIS A 7 11.37 -6.61 9.95
C HIS A 7 12.51 -7.40 9.30
N VAL A 8 13.27 -6.76 8.41
CA VAL A 8 14.47 -7.35 7.81
C VAL A 8 15.53 -7.68 8.86
N LEU A 9 15.74 -6.84 9.87
CA LEU A 9 16.68 -7.13 10.95
C LEU A 9 16.33 -8.43 11.69
N LYS A 10 15.04 -8.70 11.95
CA LYS A 10 14.60 -9.97 12.55
C LYS A 10 14.93 -11.16 11.65
N HIS A 11 14.66 -11.03 10.35
CA HIS A 11 15.03 -12.04 9.36
C HIS A 11 16.56 -12.30 9.37
N LEU A 12 17.37 -11.25 9.35
CA LEU A 12 18.83 -11.39 9.38
C LEU A 12 19.32 -12.10 10.66
N HIS A 13 18.70 -11.80 11.81
CA HIS A 13 18.98 -12.52 13.05
C HIS A 13 18.57 -13.99 12.98
N SER A 14 17.43 -14.33 12.36
CA SER A 14 17.00 -15.73 12.21
C SER A 14 17.92 -16.54 11.29
N CYS A 15 18.56 -15.87 10.32
CA CYS A 15 19.59 -16.42 9.45
C CYS A 15 20.96 -16.67 10.14
N LYS A 16 21.11 -16.28 11.42
CA LYS A 16 22.31 -16.54 12.26
C LYS A 16 23.62 -16.02 11.66
N PHE A 17 23.59 -14.86 11.01
CA PHE A 17 24.81 -14.18 10.61
C PHE A 17 25.68 -13.81 11.82
N SER A 18 27.00 -13.75 11.64
CA SER A 18 27.95 -13.54 12.75
C SER A 18 28.00 -12.09 13.22
N SER A 19 27.72 -11.14 12.32
CA SER A 19 27.60 -9.72 12.64
C SER A 19 26.59 -9.04 11.72
N ILE A 20 25.83 -8.11 12.29
CA ILE A 20 24.85 -7.29 11.59
C ILE A 20 25.01 -5.86 12.13
N GLU A 21 25.38 -4.94 11.26
CA GLU A 21 25.52 -3.52 11.55
C GLU A 21 24.41 -2.76 10.84
N TYR A 22 23.71 -1.88 11.55
CA TYR A 22 22.66 -1.01 10.99
C TYR A 22 23.25 0.37 10.68
N GLU A 23 23.01 0.88 9.48
CA GLU A 23 23.54 2.15 8.97
C GLU A 23 25.05 2.33 9.29
N PRO A 24 25.94 1.43 8.81
CA PRO A 24 27.38 1.46 9.13
C PRO A 24 28.06 2.77 8.70
N ASN A 25 27.48 3.46 7.71
CA ASN A 25 27.97 4.74 7.17
C ASN A 25 27.08 5.94 7.56
N GLY A 26 26.13 5.76 8.48
CA GLY A 26 25.07 6.73 8.78
C GLY A 26 23.97 6.73 7.71
N ASN A 27 23.36 7.90 7.46
CA ASN A 27 22.20 8.07 6.55
C ASN A 27 22.58 8.01 5.05
N VAL A 28 23.44 7.08 4.67
CA VAL A 28 23.82 6.73 3.28
C VAL A 28 23.93 5.21 3.18
N PRO A 29 23.75 4.61 1.98
CA PRO A 29 23.81 3.17 1.81
C PRO A 29 25.08 2.51 2.38
N PRO A 30 24.98 1.25 2.85
CA PRO A 30 23.77 0.42 2.93
C PRO A 30 22.95 0.64 4.21
N ASP A 31 21.71 0.12 4.24
CA ASP A 31 20.88 0.10 5.45
C ASP A 31 21.42 -0.91 6.46
N PHE A 32 21.94 -2.06 6.00
CA PHE A 32 22.68 -3.02 6.83
C PHE A 32 23.99 -3.48 6.20
N LEU A 33 24.98 -3.78 7.03
CA LEU A 33 26.18 -4.52 6.65
C LEU A 33 26.25 -5.83 7.45
N VAL A 34 26.34 -6.94 6.74
CA VAL A 34 26.36 -8.28 7.33
C VAL A 34 27.73 -8.91 7.11
N ASN A 35 28.29 -9.49 8.18
CA ASN A 35 29.60 -10.14 8.18
C ASN A 35 30.74 -9.26 7.64
N GLY A 36 30.62 -7.94 7.73
CA GLY A 36 31.57 -6.97 7.19
C GLY A 36 31.71 -6.96 5.67
N LYS A 37 30.85 -7.68 4.93
CA LYS A 37 31.00 -7.91 3.48
C LYS A 37 29.73 -7.63 2.68
N ILE A 38 28.58 -8.06 3.19
CA ILE A 38 27.31 -8.05 2.46
C ILE A 38 26.58 -6.75 2.79
N ALA A 39 26.49 -5.86 1.82
CA ALA A 39 25.72 -4.63 1.92
C ALA A 39 24.25 -4.90 1.54
N ILE A 40 23.32 -4.45 2.39
CA ILE A 40 21.89 -4.71 2.22
C ILE A 40 21.13 -3.39 2.18
N GLU A 41 20.34 -3.20 1.12
CA GLU A 41 19.30 -2.17 1.07
C GLU A 41 17.93 -2.80 1.29
N VAL A 42 17.08 -2.09 2.03
CA VAL A 42 15.72 -2.51 2.35
C VAL A 42 14.72 -1.61 1.64
N ARG A 43 13.66 -2.22 1.11
CA ARG A 43 12.52 -1.48 0.56
C ARG A 43 11.22 -2.20 0.85
N ARG A 44 10.17 -1.42 1.12
CA ARG A 44 8.81 -1.93 1.12
C ARG A 44 8.36 -2.15 -0.34
N LEU A 45 7.89 -3.35 -0.66
CA LEU A 45 7.23 -3.65 -1.93
C LEU A 45 5.73 -3.39 -1.78
N ASN A 46 5.25 -2.25 -2.28
CA ASN A 46 3.86 -1.83 -2.26
C ASN A 46 3.39 -1.53 -3.69
N GLN A 47 2.07 -1.49 -3.91
CA GLN A 47 1.53 -1.07 -5.21
C GLN A 47 1.78 0.43 -5.41
N ASN A 48 2.21 0.80 -6.61
CA ASN A 48 2.46 2.18 -6.99
C ASN A 48 1.61 2.63 -8.18
N HIS A 49 1.27 3.92 -8.17
CA HIS A 49 0.69 4.63 -9.30
C HIS A 49 1.82 5.30 -10.10
N PHE A 50 1.98 4.89 -11.36
CA PHE A 50 3.01 5.37 -12.27
C PHE A 50 2.44 6.47 -13.15
N THR A 51 3.03 7.65 -13.10
CA THR A 51 2.64 8.82 -13.90
C THR A 51 3.86 9.42 -14.60
N ARG A 52 3.64 10.34 -15.53
CA ARG A 52 4.74 11.11 -16.16
C ARG A 52 5.53 11.95 -15.15
N ASP A 53 4.87 12.37 -14.07
CA ASP A 53 5.44 13.24 -13.04
C ASP A 53 6.15 12.46 -11.92
N GLY A 54 6.16 11.12 -12.00
CA GLY A 54 6.81 10.23 -11.04
C GLY A 54 5.92 9.08 -10.58
N VAL A 55 6.46 8.32 -9.63
CA VAL A 55 5.86 7.13 -9.03
C VAL A 55 5.46 7.45 -7.59
N LYS A 56 4.25 7.03 -7.17
CA LYS A 56 3.76 7.21 -5.80
C LYS A 56 3.07 5.96 -5.29
N GLY A 57 3.24 5.65 -4.01
CA GLY A 57 2.52 4.54 -3.37
C GLY A 57 1.02 4.80 -3.40
N LEU A 58 0.21 3.77 -3.68
CA LEU A 58 -1.24 3.92 -3.69
C LEU A 58 -1.75 4.40 -2.31
N GLU A 59 -1.14 3.92 -1.24
CA GLU A 59 -1.51 4.26 0.13
C GLU A 59 -1.40 5.75 0.46
N GLU A 60 -0.52 6.49 -0.22
CA GLU A 60 -0.31 7.92 -0.01
C GLU A 60 -1.56 8.74 -0.35
N THR A 61 -2.40 8.20 -1.25
CA THR A 61 -3.71 8.80 -1.60
C THR A 61 -4.85 8.10 -0.87
N ALA A 62 -4.85 6.76 -0.86
CA ALA A 62 -5.96 5.96 -0.36
C ALA A 62 -6.19 6.17 1.14
N ILE A 63 -5.14 6.11 1.96
CA ILE A 63 -5.26 6.21 3.43
C ILE A 63 -5.78 7.59 3.85
N PRO A 64 -5.20 8.73 3.39
CA PRO A 64 -5.72 10.04 3.76
C PRO A 64 -7.13 10.30 3.24
N LEU A 65 -7.49 9.81 2.06
CA LEU A 65 -8.83 9.96 1.50
C LEU A 65 -9.86 9.20 2.34
N TRP A 66 -9.60 7.91 2.63
CA TRP A 66 -10.43 7.10 3.51
C TRP A 66 -10.68 7.78 4.86
N GLN A 67 -9.62 8.22 5.54
CA GLN A 67 -9.75 8.88 6.84
C GLN A 67 -10.60 10.15 6.78
N LYS A 68 -10.44 10.96 5.73
CA LYS A 68 -11.21 12.20 5.53
C LYS A 68 -12.68 11.92 5.22
N VAL A 69 -12.97 10.98 4.33
CA VAL A 69 -14.34 10.61 3.96
C VAL A 69 -15.05 9.93 5.13
N LYS A 70 -14.40 8.95 5.79
CA LYS A 70 -14.94 8.30 7.00
C LYS A 70 -15.32 9.33 8.07
N ARG A 71 -14.40 10.24 8.40
CA ARG A 71 -14.66 11.30 9.38
C ARG A 71 -15.80 12.23 8.95
N LEU A 72 -15.92 12.50 7.65
CA LEU A 72 -17.01 13.32 7.13
C LEU A 72 -18.37 12.63 7.28
N VAL A 73 -18.43 11.36 6.92
CA VAL A 73 -19.64 10.52 6.96
C VAL A 73 -20.10 10.31 8.40
N GLU A 74 -19.20 9.89 9.28
CA GLU A 74 -19.54 9.53 10.66
C GLU A 74 -19.86 10.75 11.53
N ASN A 75 -19.37 11.94 11.18
CA ASN A 75 -19.73 13.18 11.89
C ASN A 75 -20.87 13.96 11.20
N PHE A 76 -21.51 13.39 10.18
CA PHE A 76 -22.45 14.14 9.36
C PHE A 76 -23.73 14.50 10.12
N SER A 77 -24.39 13.52 10.73
CA SER A 77 -25.63 13.75 11.49
C SER A 77 -25.95 12.64 12.49
N GLN A 78 -26.68 13.01 13.53
CA GLN A 78 -27.38 12.05 14.38
C GLN A 78 -28.46 11.31 13.58
N PRO A 79 -28.82 10.06 13.96
CA PRO A 79 -29.87 9.30 13.30
C PRO A 79 -31.20 10.06 13.31
N LEU A 80 -31.76 10.29 12.13
CA LEU A 80 -33.15 10.72 11.99
C LEU A 80 -34.03 9.47 12.00
N ASN A 81 -35.07 9.46 12.83
CA ASN A 81 -36.04 8.36 12.95
C ASN A 81 -35.43 7.00 13.33
N GLY A 82 -34.27 6.99 14.00
CA GLY A 82 -33.60 5.76 14.44
C GLY A 82 -33.01 4.93 13.30
N GLU A 83 -32.91 5.46 12.09
CA GLU A 83 -32.31 4.75 10.96
C GLU A 83 -30.82 5.07 10.78
N SER A 84 -30.06 4.03 10.47
CA SER A 84 -28.65 4.15 10.08
C SER A 84 -28.43 3.48 8.73
N TRP A 85 -27.50 4.02 7.95
CA TRP A 85 -27.23 3.60 6.58
C TRP A 85 -25.73 3.49 6.33
N PHE A 86 -25.33 2.45 5.59
CA PHE A 86 -23.94 2.25 5.19
C PHE A 86 -23.63 2.99 3.90
N VAL A 87 -22.47 3.64 3.92
CA VAL A 87 -21.90 4.41 2.82
C VAL A 87 -20.72 3.65 2.24
N TYR A 88 -20.61 3.64 0.92
CA TYR A 88 -19.46 3.16 0.18
C TYR A 88 -18.94 4.28 -0.73
N PHE A 89 -17.63 4.30 -0.98
CA PHE A 89 -17.10 5.12 -2.07
C PHE A 89 -16.07 4.37 -2.90
N SER A 90 -16.08 4.58 -4.22
CA SER A 90 -14.97 4.21 -5.10
C SER A 90 -14.22 5.46 -5.57
N PHE A 91 -12.95 5.29 -5.92
CA PHE A 91 -12.18 6.36 -6.52
C PHE A 91 -11.07 5.89 -7.46
N SER A 92 -10.70 6.76 -8.40
CA SER A 92 -9.52 6.66 -9.26
C SER A 92 -8.70 7.96 -9.17
N ARG A 93 -7.38 7.84 -9.35
CA ARG A 93 -6.46 8.99 -9.41
C ARG A 93 -6.48 9.61 -10.81
N PRO A 94 -6.35 10.95 -10.93
CA PRO A 94 -6.12 11.89 -9.83
C PRO A 94 -7.40 12.20 -9.05
N VAL A 95 -7.29 12.22 -7.71
CA VAL A 95 -8.41 12.59 -6.84
C VAL A 95 -8.45 14.11 -6.68
N SER A 96 -9.65 14.70 -6.81
CA SER A 96 -9.86 16.12 -6.56
C SER A 96 -9.38 16.53 -5.17
N ASN A 97 -8.78 17.72 -5.06
CA ASN A 97 -8.32 18.21 -3.76
C ASN A 97 -9.48 18.27 -2.75
N TRP A 98 -9.16 18.10 -1.46
CA TRP A 98 -10.19 17.99 -0.42
C TRP A 98 -11.06 19.25 -0.27
N LYS A 99 -10.52 20.44 -0.57
CA LYS A 99 -11.27 21.71 -0.49
C LYS A 99 -12.43 21.74 -1.48
N ASN A 100 -12.25 21.13 -2.65
CA ASN A 100 -13.27 21.02 -3.68
C ASN A 100 -14.17 19.79 -3.47
N LEU A 101 -13.60 18.69 -2.98
CA LEU A 101 -14.32 17.44 -2.79
C LEU A 101 -15.29 17.49 -1.60
N LYS A 102 -14.86 18.02 -0.45
CA LYS A 102 -15.66 18.02 0.78
C LYS A 102 -17.04 18.69 0.62
N PRO A 103 -17.18 19.88 0.01
CA PRO A 103 -18.49 20.51 -0.18
C PRO A 103 -19.45 19.67 -1.04
N LEU A 104 -18.92 18.99 -2.07
CA LEU A 104 -19.71 18.11 -2.94
C LEU A 104 -20.27 16.93 -2.14
N LEU A 105 -19.41 16.26 -1.36
CA LEU A 105 -19.83 15.15 -0.50
C LEU A 105 -20.85 15.60 0.55
N GLN A 106 -20.61 16.73 1.22
CA GLN A 106 -21.54 17.27 2.22
C GLN A 106 -22.92 17.56 1.63
N LYS A 107 -22.97 18.16 0.44
CA LYS A 107 -24.23 18.44 -0.24
C LYS A 107 -24.98 17.16 -0.56
N ALA A 108 -24.29 16.14 -1.09
CA ALA A 108 -24.89 14.88 -1.48
C ALA A 108 -25.43 14.09 -0.26
N LEU A 109 -24.65 14.02 0.82
CA LEU A 109 -25.06 13.41 2.09
C LEU A 109 -26.27 14.14 2.71
N LYS A 110 -26.29 15.49 2.64
CA LYS A 110 -27.40 16.30 3.13
C LYS A 110 -28.70 15.96 2.41
N GLN A 111 -28.65 15.95 1.08
CA GLN A 111 -29.80 15.63 0.24
C GLN A 111 -30.35 14.23 0.56
N PHE A 112 -29.47 13.25 0.78
CA PHE A 112 -29.89 11.94 1.24
C PHE A 112 -30.58 11.99 2.61
N SER A 113 -29.99 12.66 3.60
CA SER A 113 -30.56 12.72 4.96
C SER A 113 -31.97 13.32 5.01
N GLU A 114 -32.25 14.30 4.14
CA GLU A 114 -33.53 15.03 4.05
C GLU A 114 -34.59 14.27 3.22
N THR A 115 -34.24 13.17 2.56
CA THR A 115 -35.18 12.35 1.77
C THR A 115 -36.07 11.50 2.69
N GLU A 116 -37.39 11.53 2.50
CA GLU A 116 -38.33 10.75 3.32
C GLU A 116 -38.22 9.24 3.07
N ASN A 117 -38.31 8.81 1.82
CA ASN A 117 -38.28 7.40 1.41
C ASN A 117 -36.87 6.97 1.02
N LYS A 118 -36.00 6.81 2.03
CA LYS A 118 -34.59 6.44 1.83
C LYS A 118 -34.46 5.02 1.26
N LYS A 119 -33.61 4.91 0.25
CA LYS A 119 -33.27 3.66 -0.42
C LYS A 119 -31.80 3.69 -0.87
N PRO A 120 -31.18 2.52 -1.12
CA PRO A 120 -29.86 2.48 -1.72
C PRO A 120 -29.78 3.33 -2.99
N THR A 121 -28.75 4.15 -3.11
CA THR A 121 -28.61 5.11 -4.20
C THR A 121 -27.18 5.64 -4.33
N VAL A 122 -26.77 5.93 -5.56
CA VAL A 122 -25.55 6.67 -5.86
C VAL A 122 -25.81 8.16 -5.64
N LEU A 123 -25.05 8.77 -4.74
CA LEU A 123 -25.20 10.17 -4.31
C LEU A 123 -24.37 11.14 -5.17
N ILE A 124 -23.19 10.70 -5.59
CA ILE A 124 -22.31 11.45 -6.48
C ILE A 124 -21.54 10.45 -7.34
N SER A 125 -21.35 10.78 -8.62
CA SER A 125 -20.40 10.11 -9.50
C SER A 125 -19.76 11.20 -10.35
N LYS A 126 -18.57 11.67 -9.93
CA LYS A 126 -17.90 12.82 -10.55
C LYS A 126 -16.39 12.79 -10.33
N GLY A 127 -15.64 12.97 -11.42
CA GLY A 127 -14.20 13.19 -11.37
C GLY A 127 -13.42 12.02 -10.79
N GLY A 128 -13.78 10.79 -11.20
CA GLY A 128 -13.17 9.57 -10.69
C GLY A 128 -13.51 9.28 -9.23
N LEU A 129 -14.64 9.78 -8.72
CA LEU A 129 -15.12 9.45 -7.38
C LEU A 129 -16.62 9.17 -7.43
N GLU A 130 -17.01 8.04 -6.84
CA GLU A 130 -18.39 7.65 -6.63
C GLU A 130 -18.66 7.50 -5.13
N LEU A 131 -19.76 8.06 -4.64
CA LEU A 131 -20.26 7.85 -3.28
C LEU A 131 -21.66 7.29 -3.38
N GLU A 132 -21.92 6.19 -2.68
CA GLU A 132 -23.24 5.59 -2.60
C GLU A 132 -23.63 5.34 -1.15
N VAL A 133 -24.93 5.31 -0.92
CA VAL A 133 -25.52 4.62 0.22
C VAL A 133 -26.02 3.28 -0.30
N PHE A 134 -25.48 2.17 0.20
CA PHE A 134 -25.74 0.85 -0.40
C PHE A 134 -26.66 -0.04 0.43
N ALA A 135 -26.74 0.17 1.75
CA ALA A 135 -27.55 -0.67 2.62
C ALA A 135 -28.07 0.08 3.84
N LYS A 136 -29.30 -0.24 4.26
CA LYS A 136 -29.81 0.13 5.58
C LYS A 136 -29.18 -0.78 6.63
N ALA A 137 -28.72 -0.22 7.73
CA ALA A 137 -28.24 -1.00 8.87
C ALA A 137 -29.41 -1.76 9.51
N SER A 138 -29.15 -3.00 9.95
CA SER A 138 -30.15 -3.82 10.63
C SER A 138 -30.50 -3.31 12.03
N LYS A 139 -29.67 -2.42 12.59
CA LYS A 139 -29.85 -1.78 13.90
C LYS A 139 -29.59 -0.30 13.76
N SER A 140 -30.15 0.47 14.70
CA SER A 140 -29.80 1.87 14.86
C SER A 140 -28.40 2.00 15.45
N HIS A 141 -27.63 2.98 14.98
CA HIS A 141 -26.32 3.34 15.50
C HIS A 141 -26.33 4.77 16.03
N SER A 142 -25.22 5.22 16.62
CA SER A 142 -25.09 6.60 17.13
C SER A 142 -25.10 7.68 16.04
N THR A 143 -24.95 7.29 14.78
CA THR A 143 -24.90 8.17 13.61
C THR A 143 -25.84 7.66 12.52
N MET A 144 -26.37 8.60 11.73
CA MET A 144 -27.26 8.26 10.61
C MET A 144 -26.52 7.53 9.48
N LEU A 145 -25.25 7.88 9.30
CA LEU A 145 -24.42 7.34 8.24
C LEU A 145 -23.18 6.68 8.86
N LEU A 146 -22.82 5.55 8.28
CA LEU A 146 -21.71 4.71 8.71
C LEU A 146 -20.84 4.44 7.50
N MET A 147 -19.53 4.62 7.65
CA MET A 147 -18.62 4.24 6.58
C MET A 147 -18.52 2.70 6.54
N GLY A 148 -18.99 2.09 5.45
CA GLY A 148 -19.05 0.64 5.30
C GLY A 148 -17.82 0.05 4.62
N ALA A 149 -17.44 0.60 3.46
CA ALA A 149 -16.30 0.12 2.68
C ALA A 149 -15.83 1.19 1.68
N TYR A 150 -14.67 0.98 1.07
CA TYR A 150 -14.24 1.77 -0.08
C TYR A 150 -13.55 0.89 -1.12
N SER A 151 -13.43 1.39 -2.34
CA SER A 151 -12.62 0.78 -3.39
C SER A 151 -11.68 1.80 -4.02
N ASP A 152 -10.44 1.39 -4.24
CA ASP A 152 -9.47 2.12 -5.07
C ASP A 152 -9.41 1.40 -6.42
N GLU A 153 -9.93 2.04 -7.47
CA GLU A 153 -10.07 1.47 -8.82
C GLU A 153 -8.73 1.18 -9.49
N GLN A 154 -7.62 1.57 -8.86
CA GLN A 154 -6.27 1.32 -9.33
C GLN A 154 -5.49 0.39 -8.40
N SER A 155 -6.13 -0.09 -7.33
CA SER A 155 -5.58 -1.12 -6.45
C SER A 155 -6.10 -2.50 -6.83
N GLY A 156 -5.35 -3.54 -6.47
CA GLY A 156 -5.59 -4.91 -6.92
C GLY A 156 -4.95 -5.16 -8.28
N GLY A 157 -5.52 -6.07 -9.08
CA GLY A 157 -4.93 -6.54 -10.32
C GLY A 157 -4.45 -7.98 -10.24
N LEU A 158 -3.78 -8.45 -11.29
CA LEU A 158 -3.17 -9.79 -11.30
C LEU A 158 -1.91 -9.76 -10.44
N LEU A 159 -1.92 -10.53 -9.35
CA LEU A 159 -0.88 -10.51 -8.31
C LEU A 159 0.54 -10.54 -8.89
N ILE A 160 0.85 -11.52 -9.75
CA ILE A 160 2.19 -11.70 -10.31
C ILE A 160 2.61 -10.51 -11.19
N ALA A 161 1.70 -9.99 -12.02
CA ALA A 161 1.98 -8.83 -12.86
C ALA A 161 2.21 -7.55 -12.04
N GLU A 162 1.45 -7.37 -10.95
CA GLU A 162 1.65 -6.24 -10.05
C GLU A 162 2.96 -6.37 -9.26
N MET A 163 3.34 -7.57 -8.84
CA MET A 163 4.64 -7.80 -8.21
C MET A 163 5.78 -7.49 -9.18
N GLU A 164 5.78 -8.05 -10.40
CA GLU A 164 6.81 -7.80 -11.41
C GLU A 164 7.02 -6.30 -11.65
N LYS A 165 5.93 -5.59 -11.94
CA LYS A 165 5.94 -4.14 -12.18
C LYS A 165 6.55 -3.35 -11.03
N ASN A 166 6.18 -3.66 -9.78
CA ASN A 166 6.64 -2.90 -8.62
C ASN A 166 8.04 -3.34 -8.14
N ILE A 167 8.44 -4.60 -8.36
CA ILE A 167 9.81 -5.08 -8.10
C ILE A 167 10.78 -4.42 -9.06
N THR A 168 10.47 -4.37 -10.36
CA THR A 168 11.29 -3.68 -11.36
C THR A 168 11.55 -2.24 -10.95
N HIS A 169 10.49 -1.52 -10.54
CA HIS A 169 10.63 -0.17 -10.03
C HIS A 169 11.55 -0.07 -8.79
N CYS A 170 11.39 -0.96 -7.81
CA CYS A 170 12.24 -0.97 -6.62
C CYS A 170 13.71 -1.24 -6.96
N ILE A 171 13.97 -2.17 -7.88
CA ILE A 171 15.31 -2.49 -8.36
C ILE A 171 15.94 -1.27 -9.03
N GLU A 172 15.23 -0.59 -9.94
CA GLU A 172 15.73 0.61 -10.62
C GLU A 172 16.04 1.75 -9.63
N GLU A 173 15.11 2.03 -8.71
CA GLU A 173 15.24 3.05 -7.66
C GLU A 173 16.50 2.79 -6.82
N LYS A 174 16.62 1.56 -6.29
CA LYS A 174 17.70 1.21 -5.38
C LYS A 174 19.04 1.06 -6.09
N THR A 175 19.06 0.53 -7.32
CA THR A 175 20.29 0.47 -8.14
C THR A 175 20.85 1.86 -8.36
N SER A 176 19.98 2.83 -8.65
CA SER A 176 20.38 4.24 -8.80
C SER A 176 20.95 4.79 -7.50
N LYS A 177 20.29 4.52 -6.36
CA LYS A 177 20.71 4.95 -5.01
C LYS A 177 22.11 4.44 -4.64
N ILE A 178 22.42 3.17 -4.92
CA ILE A 178 23.69 2.55 -4.53
C ILE A 178 24.83 2.75 -5.51
N SER A 179 24.57 3.30 -6.70
CA SER A 179 25.54 3.40 -7.80
C SER A 179 26.91 4.00 -7.39
N ALA A 180 26.90 5.05 -6.57
CA ALA A 180 28.11 5.71 -6.08
C ALA A 180 28.86 4.92 -4.99
N PHE A 181 28.24 3.92 -4.39
CA PHE A 181 28.77 3.12 -3.29
C PHE A 181 29.05 1.68 -3.70
N LYS A 182 28.68 1.28 -4.92
CA LYS A 182 28.68 -0.12 -5.36
C LYS A 182 30.04 -0.80 -5.17
N SER A 183 31.14 -0.08 -5.40
CA SER A 183 32.51 -0.59 -5.25
C SER A 183 33.00 -0.72 -3.80
N ASN A 184 32.26 -0.21 -2.82
CA ASN A 184 32.68 -0.20 -1.41
C ASN A 184 32.47 -1.55 -0.72
N TYR A 185 31.70 -2.45 -1.33
CA TYR A 185 31.32 -3.74 -0.77
C TYR A 185 31.39 -4.82 -1.85
N ASP A 186 31.70 -6.04 -1.43
CA ASP A 186 31.87 -7.18 -2.33
C ASP A 186 30.53 -7.74 -2.83
N GLU A 187 29.48 -7.62 -2.01
CA GLU A 187 28.15 -8.17 -2.30
C GLU A 187 27.06 -7.15 -1.94
N TRP A 188 26.06 -7.03 -2.79
CA TRP A 188 24.89 -6.18 -2.62
C TRP A 188 23.60 -6.99 -2.73
N TRP A 189 22.84 -7.00 -1.64
CA TRP A 189 21.52 -7.62 -1.59
C TRP A 189 20.42 -6.55 -1.49
N LEU A 190 19.34 -6.75 -2.24
CA LEU A 190 18.12 -5.96 -2.09
C LEU A 190 17.08 -6.83 -1.38
N VAL A 191 16.57 -6.34 -0.24
CA VAL A 191 15.52 -7.04 0.50
C VAL A 191 14.22 -6.26 0.40
N LEU A 192 13.19 -6.92 -0.14
CA LEU A 192 11.86 -6.39 -0.38
C LEU A 192 10.86 -6.98 0.61
N VAL A 193 10.16 -6.14 1.35
CA VAL A 193 9.08 -6.57 2.26
C VAL A 193 7.75 -6.53 1.52
N ASP A 194 7.10 -7.69 1.32
CA ASP A 194 5.99 -7.90 0.37
C ASP A 194 4.62 -7.42 0.88
N HIS A 195 4.29 -6.15 0.66
CA HIS A 195 2.94 -5.59 0.90
C HIS A 195 2.04 -5.64 -0.34
N ILE A 196 2.32 -6.50 -1.32
CA ILE A 196 1.43 -6.76 -2.46
C ILE A 196 0.81 -8.15 -2.29
N GLY A 197 1.64 -9.19 -2.22
CA GLY A 197 1.21 -10.57 -2.08
C GLY A 197 0.99 -11.01 -0.63
N HIS A 198 1.58 -10.31 0.34
CA HIS A 198 1.54 -10.68 1.76
C HIS A 198 2.03 -12.11 2.02
N GLY A 199 3.13 -12.49 1.36
CA GLY A 199 3.72 -13.82 1.50
C GLY A 199 3.08 -14.82 0.54
N LEU A 200 3.74 -15.04 -0.60
CA LEU A 200 3.27 -15.99 -1.61
C LEU A 200 3.27 -17.43 -1.09
N ASP A 201 2.21 -18.17 -1.40
CA ASP A 201 2.16 -19.62 -1.17
C ASP A 201 3.03 -20.38 -2.19
N ALA A 202 3.09 -21.71 -2.08
CA ALA A 202 3.93 -22.52 -2.96
C ALA A 202 3.49 -22.47 -4.45
N PHE A 203 2.20 -22.31 -4.71
CA PHE A 203 1.66 -22.21 -6.07
C PHE A 203 2.01 -20.85 -6.67
N ASP A 204 1.77 -19.77 -5.94
CA ASP A 204 2.06 -18.41 -6.40
C ASP A 204 3.57 -18.18 -6.58
N ARG A 205 4.42 -18.74 -5.72
CA ARG A 205 5.89 -18.70 -5.94
C ARG A 205 6.31 -19.41 -7.21
N LYS A 206 5.68 -20.55 -7.50
CA LYS A 206 5.94 -21.27 -8.75
C LYS A 206 5.54 -20.41 -9.94
N GLN A 207 4.35 -19.80 -9.90
CA GLN A 207 3.90 -18.89 -10.94
C GLN A 207 4.83 -17.67 -11.08
N PHE A 208 5.27 -17.09 -9.96
CA PHE A 208 6.24 -16.00 -9.95
C PHE A 208 7.53 -16.39 -10.67
N HIS A 209 8.15 -17.51 -10.29
CA HIS A 209 9.39 -17.96 -10.92
C HIS A 209 9.27 -18.41 -12.38
N GLU A 210 8.07 -18.78 -12.83
CA GLU A 210 7.81 -19.19 -14.22
C GLU A 210 7.60 -17.98 -15.14
N HIS A 211 7.05 -16.88 -14.62
CA HIS A 211 6.57 -15.76 -15.45
C HIS A 211 7.32 -14.45 -15.22
N VAL A 212 7.98 -14.27 -14.08
CA VAL A 212 8.71 -13.05 -13.75
C VAL A 212 10.19 -13.24 -14.09
N SER A 213 10.70 -12.37 -14.96
CA SER A 213 12.11 -12.30 -15.33
C SER A 213 12.52 -10.83 -15.37
N ILE A 214 13.30 -10.40 -14.39
CA ILE A 214 13.73 -9.01 -14.24
C ILE A 214 15.25 -8.95 -14.25
N ASP A 215 15.82 -8.30 -15.26
CA ASP A 215 17.26 -8.10 -15.33
C ASP A 215 17.73 -7.15 -14.23
N HIS A 216 18.71 -7.57 -13.43
CA HIS A 216 19.29 -6.74 -12.38
C HIS A 216 20.77 -7.00 -12.13
N SER A 217 21.40 -6.08 -11.39
CA SER A 217 22.82 -6.13 -11.07
C SER A 217 23.13 -6.35 -9.58
N TRP A 218 22.10 -6.69 -8.80
CA TRP A 218 22.21 -7.13 -7.41
C TRP A 218 22.66 -8.58 -7.36
N ASP A 219 23.47 -8.92 -6.36
CA ASP A 219 23.90 -10.31 -6.14
C ASP A 219 22.74 -11.18 -5.67
N ARG A 220 21.81 -10.58 -4.90
CA ARG A 220 20.55 -11.22 -4.51
C ARG A 220 19.41 -10.20 -4.41
N VAL A 221 18.22 -10.64 -4.79
CA VAL A 221 16.96 -9.93 -4.48
C VAL A 221 16.08 -10.88 -3.68
N ILE A 222 15.84 -10.54 -2.42
CA ILE A 222 15.10 -11.37 -1.45
C ILE A 222 13.75 -10.74 -1.19
N ILE A 223 12.69 -11.53 -1.21
CA ILE A 223 11.32 -11.09 -0.93
C ILE A 223 10.86 -11.76 0.37
N ILE A 224 10.44 -10.97 1.34
CA ILE A 224 10.05 -11.41 2.69
C ILE A 224 8.59 -11.03 2.94
N ASP A 225 7.82 -11.98 3.46
CA ASP A 225 6.47 -11.75 3.96
C ASP A 225 6.47 -10.70 5.09
N PRO A 226 5.64 -9.65 5.04
CA PRO A 226 5.56 -8.62 6.08
C PRO A 226 5.04 -9.12 7.44
N LEU A 227 4.47 -10.32 7.51
CA LEU A 227 3.87 -10.91 8.72
C LEU A 227 4.72 -12.04 9.33
N ASP A 228 5.59 -12.67 8.55
CA ASP A 228 6.50 -13.73 9.01
C ASP A 228 7.87 -13.57 8.37
N GLU A 229 8.86 -13.12 9.15
CA GLU A 229 10.24 -12.92 8.69
C GLU A 229 10.94 -14.21 8.22
N ASN A 230 10.40 -15.39 8.55
CA ASN A 230 10.94 -16.68 8.09
C ASN A 230 10.28 -17.15 6.79
N ASN A 231 9.19 -16.50 6.38
CA ASN A 231 8.52 -16.77 5.13
C ASN A 231 9.08 -15.87 4.02
N TRP A 232 10.09 -16.37 3.31
CA TRP A 232 10.79 -15.62 2.27
C TRP A 232 11.13 -16.49 1.07
N PHE A 233 11.51 -15.84 -0.04
CA PHE A 233 12.10 -16.48 -1.21
C PHE A 233 13.06 -15.52 -1.93
N GLU A 234 13.96 -16.06 -2.74
CA GLU A 234 14.91 -15.28 -3.55
C GLU A 234 14.43 -15.24 -5.00
N MET A 235 14.48 -14.06 -5.63
CA MET A 235 14.23 -13.92 -7.06
C MET A 235 15.36 -14.59 -7.86
N LYS A 236 15.01 -15.16 -9.02
CA LYS A 236 15.98 -15.81 -9.91
C LYS A 236 16.59 -14.84 -10.90
#